data_AF-A0A352PWN8-F1
#
_entry.id   AF-A0A352PWN8-F1
#
_cell.length_a   1.000
_cell.length_b   1.000
_cell.length_c   1.000
_cell.angle_alpha   90.00
_cell.angle_beta   90.00
_cell.angle_gamma   90.00
#
_symmetry.space_group_name_H-M   'P 1'
#
loop_
_entity.id
_entity.type
_entity.pdbx_description
1 polymer ?
#
loop_
_entity_poly.entity_id
_entity_poly.type
_entity_poly.pdbx_seq_one_letter_code
_entity_poly.pdbx_strand_id
1 'polypeptide(L)'
;MLNRKQGIAVACSIGLLMVLGQIEGVVRAEKHLLLAQETSANKPNSSGGGSKVQAELAAPTYADVATIFSKYNCTVCHGESEPRAGLSLVDYKSVVRGGKHGSVIKAGDPDKSELVRRLKGTSEPRMPYTGPPWLSEDEVALIERWISSGAPEAK
;
A
#
# COMPACT_ATOMS: atom_id res chain seq x y z
N MET A 1 -10.67 -35.54 58.07
CA MET A 1 -9.96 -34.95 56.91
C MET A 1 -11.01 -34.19 56.09
N LEU A 2 -11.43 -32.99 56.52
CA LEU A 2 -10.87 -31.68 56.14
C LEU A 2 -10.38 -31.60 54.69
N ASN A 3 -11.12 -30.85 53.85
CA ASN A 3 -10.59 -29.65 53.19
C ASN A 3 -11.76 -28.85 52.58
N ARG A 4 -12.12 -27.70 53.19
CA ARG A 4 -11.62 -26.34 52.92
C ARG A 4 -12.17 -25.79 51.60
N LYS A 5 -12.76 -24.61 51.46
CA LYS A 5 -13.30 -23.51 52.31
C LYS A 5 -13.70 -22.44 51.26
N GLN A 6 -14.82 -21.73 51.48
CA GLN A 6 -15.04 -20.27 51.35
C GLN A 6 -14.42 -19.57 50.10
N GLY A 7 -15.17 -18.88 49.23
CA GLY A 7 -16.17 -17.84 49.52
C GLY A 7 -15.45 -16.55 49.92
N ILE A 8 -15.53 -15.48 49.11
CA ILE A 8 -15.45 -14.06 49.49
C ILE A 8 -15.90 -13.22 48.29
N ALA A 9 -17.03 -12.53 48.46
CA ALA A 9 -17.39 -11.33 47.72
C ALA A 9 -16.77 -10.13 48.44
N VAL A 10 -16.22 -9.15 47.71
CA VAL A 10 -15.94 -7.81 48.24
C VAL A 10 -16.37 -6.79 47.19
N ALA A 11 -17.40 -6.04 47.55
CA ALA A 11 -17.80 -4.81 46.90
C ALA A 11 -17.45 -3.62 47.82
N CYS A 12 -17.35 -2.45 47.19
CA CYS A 12 -17.50 -1.13 47.78
C CYS A 12 -16.36 -0.63 48.69
N SER A 13 -15.63 0.40 48.23
CA SER A 13 -15.59 1.69 48.93
C SER A 13 -14.90 2.74 48.07
N ILE A 14 -15.65 3.81 47.87
CA ILE A 14 -15.30 5.06 47.22
C ILE A 14 -14.22 5.76 48.05
N GLY A 15 -13.10 6.07 47.42
CA GLY A 15 -12.00 6.85 48.02
C GLY A 15 -11.74 8.10 47.19
N LEU A 16 -12.58 9.11 47.38
CA LEU A 16 -12.34 10.50 46.97
C LEU A 16 -11.22 11.07 47.86
N LEU A 17 -10.03 11.32 47.32
CA LEU A 17 -9.11 12.29 47.91
C LEU A 17 -8.39 13.06 46.80
N MET A 18 -8.87 14.30 46.62
CA MET A 18 -8.20 15.37 45.90
C MET A 18 -6.83 15.64 46.53
N VAL A 19 -5.76 15.60 45.73
CA VAL A 19 -4.53 16.34 46.04
C VAL A 19 -4.42 17.46 45.02
N LEU A 20 -4.71 18.66 45.51
CA LEU A 20 -4.43 19.93 44.85
C LEU A 20 -2.92 20.10 44.71
N GLY A 21 -2.51 20.65 43.57
CA GLY A 21 -1.11 20.74 43.18
C GLY A 21 -0.32 21.88 43.80
N GLN A 22 0.93 21.96 43.37
CA GLN A 22 1.70 23.18 43.16
C GLN A 22 2.99 22.79 42.39
N ILE A 23 3.29 23.54 41.30
CA ILE A 23 4.59 24.15 40.92
C ILE A 23 5.80 23.19 40.66
N GLU A 24 6.68 23.30 39.68
CA GLU A 24 7.27 24.35 38.84
C GLU A 24 7.87 23.66 37.58
N GLY A 25 8.09 24.34 36.44
CA GLY A 25 9.15 23.84 35.53
C GLY A 25 9.14 24.21 34.04
N VAL A 26 8.22 25.05 33.55
CA VAL A 26 8.38 25.64 32.20
C VAL A 26 9.38 26.81 32.29
N VAL A 27 10.31 26.86 31.33
CA VAL A 27 11.32 27.91 31.03
C VAL A 27 12.69 27.81 31.71
N ARG A 28 13.71 27.36 30.95
CA ARG A 28 14.95 28.13 30.85
C ARG A 28 15.52 28.10 29.44
N ALA A 29 15.53 29.30 28.86
CA ALA A 29 16.08 29.67 27.57
C ALA A 29 17.62 29.54 27.53
N GLU A 30 18.09 29.18 26.32
CA GLU A 30 19.17 29.81 25.55
C GLU A 30 20.39 30.38 26.26
N LYS A 31 21.58 29.84 25.91
CA LYS A 31 22.83 30.57 25.62
C LYS A 31 23.95 29.57 25.29
N HIS A 32 24.29 29.41 24.02
CA HIS A 32 25.68 29.63 23.58
C HIS A 32 25.80 29.66 22.05
N LEU A 33 26.06 30.87 21.59
CA LEU A 33 26.67 31.29 20.34
C LEU A 33 28.07 30.69 20.19
N LEU A 34 28.36 30.03 19.05
CA LEU A 34 29.57 30.34 18.28
C LEU A 34 29.47 29.85 16.82
N LEU A 35 29.44 30.83 15.92
CA LEU A 35 30.00 30.94 14.57
C LEU A 35 30.48 29.66 13.84
N ALA A 36 29.79 29.34 12.75
CA ALA A 36 30.45 29.11 11.47
C ALA A 36 29.52 29.58 10.34
N GLN A 37 29.93 30.66 9.67
CA GLN A 37 29.48 30.99 8.33
C GLN A 37 30.02 29.93 7.39
N GLU A 38 29.16 29.34 6.55
CA GLU A 38 29.51 29.20 5.14
C GLU A 38 28.33 29.67 4.30
N THR A 39 28.69 30.61 3.46
CA THR A 39 27.88 31.23 2.42
C THR A 39 27.34 30.22 1.42
N SER A 40 26.36 30.69 0.66
CA SER A 40 26.15 30.31 -0.74
C SER A 40 25.22 29.12 -0.99
N ALA A 41 23.94 29.49 -1.19
CA ALA A 41 23.15 29.06 -2.33
C ALA A 41 23.41 27.65 -2.87
N ASN A 42 22.64 26.66 -2.40
CA ASN A 42 22.28 25.54 -3.26
C ASN A 42 20.81 25.66 -3.64
N LYS A 43 20.57 26.48 -4.66
CA LYS A 43 19.36 26.37 -5.49
C LYS A 43 19.53 25.05 -6.27
N PRO A 44 18.63 24.06 -6.16
CA PRO A 44 18.69 22.92 -7.06
C PRO A 44 18.45 23.45 -8.48
N ASN A 45 19.54 23.59 -9.24
CA ASN A 45 19.47 23.78 -10.67
C ASN A 45 19.04 22.44 -11.30
N SER A 46 17.74 22.18 -11.25
CA SER A 46 17.11 21.10 -12.02
C SER A 46 16.64 21.66 -13.37
N SER A 47 17.58 22.20 -14.14
CA SER A 47 17.36 22.50 -15.55
C SER A 47 17.54 21.21 -16.34
N GLY A 48 16.42 20.52 -16.62
CA GLY A 48 16.41 19.30 -17.44
C GLY A 48 15.37 18.23 -17.10
N GLY A 49 14.33 18.52 -16.30
CA GLY A 49 13.42 17.49 -15.78
C GLY A 49 11.92 17.81 -15.81
N GLY A 50 11.48 18.83 -16.56
CA GLY A 50 10.08 19.28 -16.58
C GLY A 50 9.07 18.20 -16.97
N SER A 51 9.45 17.26 -17.84
CA SER A 51 8.54 16.18 -18.28
C SER A 51 8.42 15.02 -17.29
N LYS A 52 9.43 14.77 -16.44
CA LYS A 52 9.42 13.59 -15.56
C LYS A 52 8.60 13.82 -14.29
N VAL A 53 8.64 15.04 -13.75
CA VAL A 53 7.90 15.40 -12.53
C VAL A 53 6.39 15.53 -12.80
N GLN A 54 5.99 15.90 -14.02
CA GLN A 54 4.57 15.97 -14.39
C GLN A 54 4.00 14.59 -14.79
N ALA A 55 4.84 13.67 -15.27
CA ALA A 55 4.46 12.27 -15.48
C ALA A 55 4.22 11.52 -14.15
N GLU A 56 4.95 11.89 -13.09
CA GLU A 56 4.80 11.31 -11.74
C GLU A 56 3.48 11.71 -11.05
N LEU A 57 2.84 12.81 -11.48
CA LEU A 57 1.59 13.30 -10.89
C LEU A 57 0.31 12.76 -11.54
N ALA A 58 0.43 12.11 -12.70
CA ALA A 58 -0.71 11.50 -13.38
C ALA A 58 -0.99 10.12 -12.81
N ALA A 59 -2.29 9.78 -12.68
CA ALA A 59 -2.68 8.43 -12.31
C ALA A 59 -2.07 7.41 -13.29
N PRO A 60 -1.53 6.26 -12.82
CA PRO A 60 -1.09 5.22 -13.72
C PRO A 60 -2.23 4.77 -14.63
N THR A 61 -1.88 4.32 -15.83
CA THR A 61 -2.81 3.82 -16.84
C THR A 61 -2.61 2.32 -17.06
N TYR A 62 -3.50 1.70 -17.84
CA TYR A 62 -3.32 0.31 -18.23
C TYR A 62 -1.99 0.07 -18.95
N ALA A 63 -1.50 1.03 -19.74
CA ALA A 63 -0.22 0.92 -20.42
C ALA A 63 0.95 0.73 -19.44
N ASP A 64 0.94 1.46 -18.32
CA ASP A 64 1.97 1.35 -17.28
C ASP A 64 1.94 -0.04 -16.61
N VAL A 65 0.74 -0.55 -16.31
CA VAL A 65 0.54 -1.89 -15.73
C VAL A 65 0.88 -3.02 -16.72
N ALA A 66 0.57 -2.85 -18.00
CA ALA A 66 0.85 -3.84 -19.04
C ALA A 66 2.35 -4.11 -19.20
N THR A 67 3.21 -3.13 -18.87
CA THR A 67 4.66 -3.35 -18.83
C THR A 67 5.06 -4.40 -17.79
N ILE A 68 4.39 -4.40 -16.62
CA ILE A 68 4.62 -5.39 -15.56
C ILE A 68 4.12 -6.76 -16.01
N PHE A 69 2.93 -6.84 -16.63
CA PHE A 69 2.41 -8.11 -17.15
C PHE A 69 3.34 -8.73 -18.19
N SER A 70 3.93 -7.89 -19.05
CA SER A 70 4.93 -8.31 -20.03
C SER A 70 6.22 -8.76 -19.36
N LYS A 71 6.75 -7.98 -18.40
CA LYS A 71 7.96 -8.30 -17.64
C LYS A 71 7.89 -9.67 -16.96
N TYR A 72 6.73 -10.03 -16.40
CA TYR A 72 6.51 -11.29 -15.69
C TYR A 72 5.88 -12.40 -16.54
N ASN A 73 5.77 -12.20 -17.87
CA ASN A 73 5.20 -13.17 -18.81
C ASN A 73 3.80 -13.65 -18.42
N CYS A 74 2.98 -12.77 -17.83
CA CYS A 74 1.65 -13.14 -17.33
C CYS A 74 0.75 -13.69 -18.44
N THR A 75 0.88 -13.15 -19.66
CA THR A 75 0.08 -13.51 -20.84
C THR A 75 0.38 -14.91 -21.39
N VAL A 76 1.48 -15.56 -20.99
CA VAL A 76 1.76 -16.96 -21.36
C VAL A 76 0.67 -17.90 -20.83
N CYS A 77 0.23 -17.66 -19.60
CA CYS A 77 -0.84 -18.43 -18.96
C CYS A 77 -2.20 -17.73 -19.04
N HIS A 78 -2.21 -16.40 -19.12
CA HIS A 78 -3.41 -15.56 -19.14
C HIS A 78 -3.55 -14.82 -20.49
N GLY A 79 -3.43 -15.57 -21.59
CA GLY A 79 -3.47 -15.07 -22.98
C GLY A 79 -4.80 -15.32 -23.70
N GLU A 80 -4.80 -15.32 -25.04
CA GLU A 80 -6.05 -15.39 -25.83
C GLU A 80 -6.60 -16.79 -26.08
N SER A 81 -5.76 -17.78 -26.45
CA SER A 81 -6.28 -19.07 -26.96
C SER A 81 -6.93 -19.94 -25.88
N GLU A 82 -6.43 -19.94 -24.65
CA GLU A 82 -7.05 -20.65 -23.52
C GLU A 82 -6.52 -20.13 -22.16
N PRO A 83 -6.95 -18.93 -21.73
CA PRO A 83 -6.43 -18.34 -20.50
C PRO A 83 -6.79 -19.16 -19.27
N ARG A 84 -5.82 -19.30 -18.35
CA ARG A 84 -6.06 -19.87 -17.01
C ARG A 84 -7.15 -19.07 -16.30
N ALA A 85 -8.09 -19.80 -15.69
CA ALA A 85 -9.31 -19.25 -15.10
C ALA A 85 -10.17 -18.40 -16.06
N GLY A 86 -9.96 -18.50 -17.38
CA GLY A 86 -10.61 -17.66 -18.39
C GLY A 86 -10.25 -16.18 -18.32
N LEU A 87 -9.19 -15.81 -17.59
CA LEU A 87 -8.72 -14.43 -17.46
C LEU A 87 -7.65 -14.14 -18.52
N SER A 88 -7.93 -13.23 -19.44
CA SER A 88 -6.93 -12.70 -20.37
C SER A 88 -6.38 -11.35 -19.88
N LEU A 89 -5.05 -11.21 -19.92
CA LEU A 89 -4.29 -10.01 -19.57
C LEU A 89 -3.64 -9.34 -20.79
N VAL A 90 -4.10 -9.69 -22.00
CA VAL A 90 -3.53 -9.19 -23.26
C VAL A 90 -3.93 -7.75 -23.53
N ASP A 91 -5.17 -7.41 -23.21
CA ASP A 91 -5.76 -6.10 -23.48
C ASP A 91 -6.64 -5.62 -22.32
N TYR A 92 -6.84 -4.31 -22.24
CA TYR A 92 -7.61 -3.67 -21.18
C TYR A 92 -9.03 -4.23 -21.05
N LYS A 93 -9.73 -4.38 -22.18
CA LYS A 93 -11.12 -4.85 -22.23
C LYS A 93 -11.24 -6.27 -21.67
N SER A 94 -10.29 -7.14 -21.98
CA SER A 94 -10.21 -8.49 -21.45
C SER A 94 -9.96 -8.52 -19.95
N VAL A 95 -9.09 -7.64 -19.44
CA VAL A 95 -8.76 -7.56 -18.01
C VAL A 95 -9.98 -7.08 -17.21
N VAL A 96 -10.66 -6.03 -17.66
CA VAL A 96 -11.85 -5.47 -16.99
C VAL A 96 -13.04 -6.42 -17.06
N ARG A 97 -13.21 -7.14 -18.17
CA ARG A 97 -14.22 -8.21 -18.29
C ARG A 97 -14.04 -9.29 -17.21
N GLY A 98 -12.79 -9.56 -16.81
CA GLY A 98 -12.46 -10.59 -15.85
C GLY A 98 -12.49 -12.00 -16.44
N GLY A 99 -12.51 -13.00 -15.55
CA GLY A 99 -12.46 -14.42 -15.92
C GLY A 99 -13.71 -15.19 -15.52
N LYS A 100 -13.59 -16.53 -15.49
CA LYS A 100 -14.67 -17.46 -15.13
C LYS A 100 -15.23 -17.23 -13.72
N HIS A 101 -14.44 -16.66 -12.82
CA HIS A 101 -14.84 -16.34 -11.44
C HIS A 101 -15.34 -14.89 -11.27
N GLY A 102 -15.58 -14.19 -12.38
CA GLY A 102 -16.01 -12.80 -12.40
C GLY A 102 -14.84 -11.82 -12.50
N SER A 103 -15.13 -10.58 -12.12
CA SER A 103 -14.17 -9.48 -12.24
C SER A 103 -13.02 -9.63 -11.24
N VAL A 104 -11.79 -9.49 -11.74
CA VAL A 104 -10.55 -9.54 -10.94
C VAL A 104 -10.10 -8.15 -10.47
N ILE A 105 -10.74 -7.09 -10.98
CA ILE A 105 -10.48 -5.70 -10.62
C ILE A 105 -11.77 -5.10 -10.05
N LYS A 106 -11.68 -4.57 -8.83
CA LYS A 106 -12.68 -3.69 -8.24
C LYS A 106 -12.16 -2.27 -8.34
N ALA A 107 -12.58 -1.55 -9.38
CA ALA A 107 -12.16 -0.17 -9.60
C ALA A 107 -12.41 0.69 -8.34
N GLY A 108 -11.39 1.42 -7.90
CA GLY A 108 -11.38 2.19 -6.66
C GLY A 108 -11.04 1.41 -5.39
N ASP A 109 -10.97 0.07 -5.44
CA ASP A 109 -10.73 -0.78 -4.25
C ASP A 109 -9.68 -1.87 -4.56
N PRO A 110 -8.38 -1.55 -4.43
CA PRO A 110 -7.30 -2.51 -4.70
C PRO A 110 -7.32 -3.70 -3.73
N ASP A 111 -7.69 -3.49 -2.45
CA ASP A 111 -7.69 -4.56 -1.45
C ASP A 111 -8.76 -5.63 -1.72
N LYS A 112 -9.90 -5.24 -2.30
CA LYS A 112 -10.94 -6.16 -2.76
C LYS A 112 -10.71 -6.70 -4.17
N SER A 113 -9.65 -6.27 -4.85
CA SER A 113 -9.32 -6.76 -6.19
C SER A 113 -8.56 -8.08 -6.10
N GLU A 114 -9.11 -9.12 -6.74
CA GLU A 114 -8.49 -10.43 -6.72
C GLU A 114 -7.09 -10.40 -7.37
N LEU A 115 -6.88 -9.55 -8.39
CA LEU A 115 -5.56 -9.34 -8.98
C LEU A 115 -4.50 -9.00 -7.92
N VAL A 116 -4.76 -8.01 -7.06
CA VAL A 116 -3.82 -7.57 -6.02
C VAL A 116 -3.59 -8.66 -4.98
N ARG A 117 -4.68 -9.32 -4.53
CA ARG A 117 -4.60 -10.41 -3.54
C ARG A 117 -3.73 -11.56 -4.03
N ARG A 118 -3.81 -11.90 -5.32
CA ARG A 118 -2.98 -12.95 -5.95
C ARG A 118 -1.52 -12.55 -6.03
N LEU A 119 -1.22 -11.28 -6.33
CA LEU A 119 0.16 -10.79 -6.42
C LEU A 119 0.83 -10.74 -5.03
N LYS A 120 0.09 -10.29 -4.00
CA LYS A 120 0.54 -10.28 -2.60
C LYS A 120 0.60 -11.68 -1.97
N GLY A 121 -0.08 -12.66 -2.55
CA GLY A 121 -0.19 -14.01 -1.99
C GLY A 121 -1.16 -14.12 -0.82
N THR A 122 -2.08 -13.16 -0.68
CA THR A 122 -3.20 -13.22 0.28
C THR A 122 -4.41 -14.00 -0.27
N SER A 123 -4.32 -14.47 -1.52
CA SER A 123 -5.26 -15.40 -2.16
C SER A 123 -4.48 -16.42 -3.00
N GLU A 124 -4.95 -17.66 -3.06
CA GLU A 124 -4.22 -18.79 -3.63
C GLU A 124 -4.82 -19.36 -4.92
N PRO A 125 -3.98 -19.78 -5.90
CA PRO A 125 -2.52 -19.63 -5.93
C PRO A 125 -2.03 -18.18 -6.05
N ARG A 126 -0.84 -17.92 -5.48
CA ARG A 126 -0.09 -16.67 -5.68
C ARG A 126 0.37 -16.54 -7.13
N MET A 127 0.42 -15.31 -7.63
CA MET A 127 0.89 -14.98 -8.99
C MET A 127 2.15 -14.10 -8.95
N PRO A 128 3.08 -14.28 -9.91
CA PRO A 128 3.05 -15.26 -11.02
C PRO A 128 3.27 -16.69 -10.53
N TYR A 129 2.49 -17.66 -11.04
CA TYR A 129 2.53 -19.05 -10.55
C TYR A 129 3.93 -19.70 -10.57
N THR A 130 4.78 -19.27 -11.51
CA THR A 130 6.15 -19.74 -11.70
C THR A 130 7.19 -19.03 -10.84
N GLY A 131 6.77 -18.13 -9.95
CA GLY A 131 7.69 -17.44 -9.06
C GLY A 131 8.49 -18.41 -8.17
N PRO A 132 9.61 -17.96 -7.57
CA PRO A 132 10.24 -16.63 -7.70
C PRO A 132 10.91 -16.36 -9.08
N PRO A 133 11.21 -15.09 -9.44
CA PRO A 133 10.99 -13.88 -8.64
C PRO A 133 9.53 -13.41 -8.66
N TRP A 134 9.05 -12.92 -7.53
CA TRP A 134 7.77 -12.23 -7.40
C TRP A 134 7.92 -10.76 -7.84
N LEU A 135 6.79 -10.05 -7.99
CA LEU A 135 6.80 -8.60 -8.20
C LEU A 135 7.43 -7.89 -7.00
N SER A 136 8.15 -6.79 -7.26
CA SER A 136 8.60 -5.92 -6.18
C SER A 136 7.42 -5.18 -5.53
N GLU A 137 7.66 -4.63 -4.34
CA GLU A 137 6.65 -3.81 -3.65
C GLU A 137 6.23 -2.60 -4.49
N ASP A 138 7.16 -1.95 -5.19
CA ASP A 138 6.88 -0.80 -6.06
C ASP A 138 5.99 -1.17 -7.26
N GLU A 139 6.20 -2.36 -7.83
CA GLU A 139 5.41 -2.86 -8.96
C GLU A 139 3.99 -3.22 -8.54
N VAL A 140 3.84 -3.87 -7.38
CA VAL A 140 2.53 -4.11 -6.79
C VAL A 140 1.84 -2.77 -6.47
N ALA A 141 2.57 -1.82 -5.88
CA ALA A 141 2.04 -0.50 -5.55
C ALA A 141 1.58 0.28 -6.81
N LEU A 142 2.27 0.13 -7.95
CA LEU A 142 1.83 0.73 -9.22
C LEU A 142 0.46 0.18 -9.66
N ILE A 143 0.28 -1.14 -9.57
CA ILE A 143 -0.99 -1.81 -9.90
C ILE A 143 -2.09 -1.38 -8.93
N GLU A 144 -1.78 -1.25 -7.64
CA GLU A 144 -2.74 -0.77 -6.64
C GLU A 144 -3.18 0.67 -6.91
N ARG A 145 -2.24 1.57 -7.24
CA ARG A 145 -2.55 2.96 -7.61
C ARG A 145 -3.40 3.03 -8.87
N TRP A 146 -3.10 2.23 -9.88
CA TRP A 146 -3.92 2.13 -11.08
C TRP A 146 -5.37 1.74 -10.74
N ILE A 147 -5.55 0.68 -9.95
CA ILE A 147 -6.89 0.21 -9.53
C ILE A 147 -7.60 1.25 -8.66
N SER A 148 -6.90 1.83 -7.69
CA SER A 148 -7.40 2.91 -6.83
C SER A 148 -7.88 4.12 -7.63
N SER A 149 -7.27 4.38 -8.78
CA SER A 149 -7.62 5.50 -9.66
C SER A 149 -8.79 5.18 -10.60
N GLY A 150 -9.48 4.04 -10.40
CA GLY A 150 -10.57 3.58 -11.24
C GLY A 150 -10.14 2.67 -12.40
N ALA A 151 -8.89 2.21 -12.39
CA ALA A 151 -8.29 1.39 -13.44
C ALA A 151 -8.44 2.00 -14.86
N PRO A 152 -8.00 3.25 -15.10
CA PRO A 152 -8.17 3.90 -16.40
C PRO A 152 -7.38 3.18 -17.51
N GLU A 153 -7.95 3.11 -18.71
CA GLU A 153 -7.26 2.59 -19.90
C GLU A 153 -6.15 3.56 -20.36
N ALA A 154 -6.49 4.85 -20.43
CA ALA A 154 -5.64 5.93 -20.93
C ALA A 154 -5.80 7.20 -20.07
N LYS A 155 -4.94 8.20 -20.33
CA LYS A 155 -4.92 9.51 -19.65
C LYS A 155 -6.12 10.38 -19.98
#